data_AF-A0A9P5KA93-F1
#
_entry.id   AF-A0A9P5KA93-F1
#
_cell.length_a   1.000
_cell.length_b   1.000
_cell.length_c   1.000
_cell.angle_alpha   90.00
_cell.angle_beta   90.00
_cell.angle_gamma   90.00
#
_symmetry.space_group_name_H-M   'P 1'
#
loop_
_entity.id
_entity.type
_entity.pdbx_description
1 polymer ?
#
loop_
_entity_poly.entity_id
_entity_poly.type
_entity_poly.pdbx_seq_one_letter_code
_entity_poly.pdbx_strand_id
1 'polypeptide(L)'
;MKEFKDRWRRTYDKEERKFSRRGEEERANAQKDLESRWTKREQRKASLRAQKRAEEQREALNDLHARRKTWENEQKLKAEKLQAEVERKAEEGRKAREWLQSELRRQQERQAENVRRAEERRRAEEQRRAEEQRRGEEERRAEEERLREKQRLAEERSKEAARKAREEQETAAKLRLRQEKEEEADRRSAQVAENDRLEREKAAQRRLEKLELDEKLYGKDGRMKCDHPCFGWQKKKGKATCGSCGQKRAKFAYKCPECDLLACPKCKSRYCVM
;
A
#
# COMPACT_ATOMS: atom_id res chain seq x y z
N MET A 1 -107.81 -65.73 152.40
CA MET A 1 -106.47 -65.10 152.57
C MET A 1 -105.41 -65.70 151.64
N LYS A 2 -105.24 -67.03 151.55
CA LYS A 2 -104.23 -67.68 150.68
C LYS A 2 -104.47 -67.44 149.17
N GLU A 3 -105.70 -67.60 148.70
CA GLU A 3 -106.06 -67.39 147.29
C GLU A 3 -105.86 -65.95 146.78
N PHE A 4 -106.08 -64.96 147.66
CA PHE A 4 -105.83 -63.54 147.33
C PHE A 4 -104.34 -63.27 147.10
N LYS A 5 -103.47 -63.83 147.95
CA LYS A 5 -102.00 -63.73 147.80
C LYS A 5 -101.52 -64.42 146.52
N ASP A 6 -102.09 -65.57 146.17
CA ASP A 6 -101.73 -66.28 144.94
C ASP A 6 -102.21 -65.53 143.68
N ARG A 7 -103.41 -64.95 143.71
CA ARG A 7 -103.91 -64.08 142.63
C ARG A 7 -103.02 -62.85 142.45
N TRP A 8 -102.65 -62.20 143.56
CA TRP A 8 -101.80 -61.01 143.55
C TRP A 8 -100.37 -61.31 143.06
N ARG A 9 -99.80 -62.46 143.46
CA ARG A 9 -98.50 -62.95 142.96
C ARG A 9 -98.54 -63.21 141.46
N ARG A 10 -99.57 -63.89 140.94
CA ARG A 10 -99.71 -64.13 139.48
C ARG A 10 -99.84 -62.83 138.69
N THR A 11 -100.55 -61.83 139.20
CA THR A 11 -100.64 -60.51 138.55
C THR A 11 -99.31 -59.77 138.60
N TYR A 12 -98.61 -59.83 139.74
CA TYR A 12 -97.27 -59.25 139.90
C TYR A 12 -96.26 -59.89 138.95
N ASP A 13 -96.14 -61.22 138.93
CA ASP A 13 -95.25 -61.96 138.02
C ASP A 13 -95.58 -61.68 136.54
N LYS A 14 -96.87 -61.49 136.22
CA LYS A 14 -97.31 -61.14 134.86
C LYS A 14 -96.89 -59.72 134.47
N GLU A 15 -97.03 -58.74 135.38
CA GLU A 15 -96.58 -57.36 135.14
C GLU A 15 -95.05 -57.26 135.14
N GLU A 16 -94.34 -58.01 135.98
CA GLU A 16 -92.89 -58.10 135.99
C GLU A 16 -92.37 -58.68 134.67
N ARG A 17 -92.94 -59.78 134.18
CA ARG A 17 -92.59 -60.33 132.84
C ARG A 17 -92.86 -59.35 131.71
N LYS A 18 -93.94 -58.55 131.78
CA LYS A 18 -94.22 -57.50 130.79
C LYS A 18 -93.17 -56.38 130.87
N PHE A 19 -92.79 -55.97 132.08
CA PHE A 19 -91.77 -54.96 132.29
C PHE A 19 -90.40 -55.43 131.80
N SER A 20 -89.98 -56.66 132.15
CA SER A 20 -88.75 -57.28 131.64
C SER A 20 -88.77 -57.38 130.11
N ARG A 21 -89.88 -57.82 129.51
CA ARG A 21 -90.04 -57.88 128.05
C ARG A 21 -89.93 -56.50 127.41
N ARG A 22 -90.56 -55.47 127.97
CA ARG A 22 -90.41 -54.09 127.48
C ARG A 22 -88.96 -53.61 127.61
N GLY A 23 -88.30 -53.88 128.74
CA GLY A 23 -86.88 -53.52 128.93
C GLY A 23 -85.94 -54.30 128.00
N GLU A 24 -86.25 -55.54 127.65
CA GLU A 24 -85.53 -56.30 126.62
C GLU A 24 -85.79 -55.75 125.22
N GLU A 25 -87.03 -55.40 124.89
CA GLU A 25 -87.42 -54.80 123.62
C GLU A 25 -86.80 -53.41 123.43
N GLU A 26 -86.80 -52.58 124.47
CA GLU A 26 -86.13 -51.26 124.47
C GLU A 26 -84.62 -51.40 124.29
N ARG A 27 -83.97 -52.36 124.97
CA ARG A 27 -82.54 -52.65 124.78
C ARG A 27 -82.24 -53.15 123.36
N ALA A 28 -83.08 -54.05 122.82
CA ALA A 28 -82.94 -54.53 121.46
C ALA A 28 -83.15 -53.40 120.43
N ASN A 29 -84.12 -52.50 120.65
CA ASN A 29 -84.35 -51.35 119.79
C ASN A 29 -83.20 -50.34 119.87
N ALA A 30 -82.68 -50.06 121.07
CA ALA A 30 -81.50 -49.22 121.26
C ALA A 30 -80.25 -49.82 120.59
N GLN A 31 -80.06 -51.14 120.69
CA GLN A 31 -78.97 -51.83 120.00
C GLN A 31 -79.11 -51.72 118.47
N LYS A 32 -80.31 -51.95 117.93
CA LYS A 32 -80.59 -51.77 116.49
C LYS A 32 -80.36 -50.33 116.02
N ASP A 33 -80.73 -49.32 116.81
CA ASP A 33 -80.46 -47.92 116.49
C ASP A 33 -78.95 -47.64 116.49
N LEU A 34 -78.21 -48.16 117.47
CA LEU A 34 -76.75 -48.03 117.53
C LEU A 34 -76.06 -48.71 116.35
N GLU A 35 -76.49 -49.92 115.96
CA GLU A 35 -75.99 -50.64 114.78
C GLU A 35 -76.33 -49.88 113.49
N SER A 36 -77.55 -49.32 113.37
CA SER A 36 -77.95 -48.46 112.24
C SER A 36 -77.13 -47.17 112.16
N ARG A 37 -76.86 -46.53 113.30
CA ARG A 37 -75.99 -45.34 113.37
C ARG A 37 -74.54 -45.66 113.03
N TRP A 38 -74.04 -46.79 113.52
CA TRP A 38 -72.68 -47.26 113.24
C TRP A 38 -72.51 -47.61 111.76
N THR A 39 -73.42 -48.38 111.17
CA THR A 39 -73.40 -48.73 109.73
C THR A 39 -73.50 -47.48 108.86
N LYS A 40 -74.38 -46.52 109.17
CA LYS A 40 -74.44 -45.23 108.46
C LYS A 40 -73.13 -44.45 108.57
N ARG A 41 -72.48 -44.46 109.74
CA ARG A 41 -71.18 -43.80 109.94
C ARG A 41 -70.09 -44.48 109.12
N GLU A 42 -70.05 -45.80 109.08
CA GLU A 42 -69.08 -46.56 108.27
C GLU A 42 -69.35 -46.38 106.76
N GLN A 43 -70.60 -46.37 106.31
CA GLN A 43 -70.95 -46.04 104.93
C GLN A 43 -70.49 -44.63 104.53
N ARG A 44 -70.67 -43.63 105.39
CA ARG A 44 -70.16 -42.26 105.16
C ARG A 44 -68.64 -42.24 105.07
N LYS A 45 -67.94 -42.94 105.97
CA LYS A 45 -66.46 -43.06 105.91
C LYS A 45 -66.00 -43.74 104.63
N ALA A 46 -66.66 -44.82 104.21
CA ALA A 46 -66.36 -45.53 102.98
C ALA A 46 -66.59 -44.63 101.75
N SER A 47 -67.69 -43.88 101.72
CA SER A 47 -67.99 -42.90 100.67
C SER A 47 -66.93 -41.80 100.60
N LEU A 48 -66.49 -41.25 101.75
CA LEU A 48 -65.43 -40.22 101.78
C LEU A 48 -64.09 -40.78 101.31
N ARG A 49 -63.74 -42.02 101.69
CA ARG A 49 -62.53 -42.70 101.17
C ARG A 49 -62.62 -42.93 99.66
N ALA A 50 -63.79 -43.30 99.15
CA ALA A 50 -64.01 -43.49 97.72
C ALA A 50 -63.89 -42.16 96.95
N GLN A 51 -64.47 -41.07 97.48
CA GLN A 51 -64.33 -39.72 96.92
C GLN A 51 -62.87 -39.28 96.90
N LYS A 52 -62.14 -39.46 98.00
CA LYS A 52 -60.72 -39.12 98.07
C LYS A 52 -59.88 -39.90 97.05
N ARG A 53 -60.13 -41.22 96.91
CA ARG A 53 -59.48 -42.03 95.87
C ARG A 53 -59.80 -41.56 94.45
N ALA A 54 -61.05 -41.16 94.20
CA ALA A 54 -61.46 -40.64 92.90
C ALA A 54 -60.80 -39.29 92.59
N GLU A 55 -60.65 -38.43 93.60
CA GLU A 55 -59.91 -37.17 93.50
C GLU A 55 -58.42 -37.40 93.24
N GLU A 56 -57.78 -38.28 94.01
CA GLU A 56 -56.38 -38.68 93.80
C GLU A 56 -56.16 -39.28 92.39
N GLN A 57 -57.10 -40.09 91.88
CA GLN A 57 -57.06 -40.62 90.52
C GLN A 57 -57.20 -39.51 89.47
N ARG A 58 -58.10 -38.55 89.69
CA ARG A 58 -58.29 -37.42 88.79
C ARG A 58 -57.06 -36.52 88.76
N GLU A 59 -56.45 -36.25 89.92
CA GLU A 59 -55.19 -35.50 90.01
C GLU A 59 -54.06 -36.23 89.29
N ALA A 60 -53.90 -37.53 89.50
CA ALA A 60 -52.91 -38.34 88.80
C ALA A 60 -53.10 -38.30 87.27
N LEU A 61 -54.35 -38.36 86.79
CA LEU A 61 -54.65 -38.24 85.35
C LEU A 61 -54.32 -36.84 84.81
N ASN A 62 -54.64 -35.79 85.56
CA ASN A 62 -54.29 -34.41 85.19
C ASN A 62 -52.76 -34.22 85.13
N ASP A 63 -52.03 -34.80 86.07
CA ASP A 63 -50.56 -34.78 86.11
C ASP A 63 -49.95 -35.50 84.90
N LEU A 64 -50.48 -36.67 84.54
CA LEU A 64 -50.07 -37.40 83.33
C LEU A 64 -50.38 -36.60 82.06
N HIS A 65 -51.55 -35.96 81.99
CA HIS A 65 -51.92 -35.10 80.87
C HIS A 65 -51.01 -33.87 80.77
N ALA A 66 -50.67 -33.24 81.89
CA ALA A 66 -49.74 -32.13 81.94
C ALA A 66 -48.34 -32.54 81.45
N ARG A 67 -47.81 -33.68 81.93
CA ARG A 67 -46.52 -34.24 81.49
C ARG A 67 -46.51 -34.58 80.01
N ARG A 68 -47.61 -35.15 79.51
CA ARG A 68 -47.78 -35.42 78.08
C ARG A 68 -47.73 -34.13 77.27
N LYS A 69 -48.45 -33.10 77.71
CA LYS A 69 -48.51 -31.80 77.02
C LYS A 69 -47.14 -31.11 77.01
N THR A 70 -46.39 -31.14 78.11
CA THR A 70 -45.02 -30.58 78.15
C THR A 70 -44.11 -31.34 77.20
N TRP A 71 -44.17 -32.67 77.20
CA TRP A 71 -43.40 -33.49 76.26
C TRP A 71 -43.76 -33.21 74.80
N GLU A 72 -45.05 -33.12 74.45
CA GLU A 72 -45.50 -32.78 73.10
C GLU A 72 -45.00 -31.38 72.67
N ASN A 73 -45.02 -30.41 73.58
CA ASN A 73 -44.48 -29.07 73.32
C ASN A 73 -42.96 -29.09 73.11
N GLU A 74 -42.21 -29.87 73.89
CA GLU A 74 -40.78 -30.06 73.70
C GLU A 74 -40.47 -30.71 72.34
N GLN A 75 -41.26 -31.70 71.92
CA GLN A 75 -41.10 -32.32 70.61
C GLN A 75 -41.40 -31.33 69.48
N LYS A 76 -42.46 -30.51 69.61
CA LYS A 76 -42.77 -29.45 68.65
C LYS A 76 -41.63 -28.44 68.54
N LEU A 77 -41.10 -27.98 69.68
CA LEU A 77 -39.98 -27.04 69.69
C LEU A 77 -38.71 -27.65 69.08
N LYS A 78 -38.45 -28.94 69.31
CA LYS A 78 -37.34 -29.65 68.66
C LYS A 78 -37.54 -29.74 67.15
N ALA A 79 -38.74 -30.07 66.70
CA ALA A 79 -39.07 -30.14 65.27
C ALA A 79 -38.93 -28.78 64.59
N GLU A 80 -39.43 -27.72 65.23
CA GLU A 80 -39.31 -26.33 64.73
C GLU A 80 -37.84 -25.89 64.64
N LYS A 81 -37.02 -26.20 65.64
CA LYS A 81 -35.57 -25.93 65.60
C LYS A 81 -34.88 -26.65 64.46
N LEU A 82 -35.22 -27.92 64.23
CA LEU A 82 -34.66 -28.69 63.10
C LEU A 82 -35.11 -28.10 61.76
N GLN A 83 -36.37 -27.69 61.63
CA GLN A 83 -36.87 -27.02 60.43
C GLN A 83 -36.14 -25.71 60.18
N ALA A 84 -35.99 -24.86 61.21
CA ALA A 84 -35.24 -23.61 61.10
C ALA A 84 -33.77 -23.84 60.70
N GLU A 85 -33.13 -24.90 61.22
CA GLU A 85 -31.76 -25.25 60.82
C GLU A 85 -31.67 -25.69 59.34
N VAL A 86 -32.63 -26.51 58.89
CA VAL A 86 -32.73 -26.94 57.49
C VAL A 86 -32.95 -25.74 56.57
N GLU A 87 -33.82 -24.81 56.94
CA GLU A 87 -34.07 -23.58 56.17
C GLU A 87 -32.84 -22.70 56.09
N ARG A 88 -32.12 -22.51 57.21
CA ARG A 88 -30.85 -21.76 57.23
C ARG A 88 -29.81 -22.38 56.30
N LYS A 89 -29.63 -23.70 56.37
CA LYS A 89 -28.72 -24.43 55.46
C LYS A 89 -29.15 -24.32 54.00
N ALA A 90 -30.46 -24.36 53.72
CA ALA A 90 -30.99 -24.15 52.38
C ALA A 90 -30.72 -22.74 51.87
N GLU A 91 -30.86 -21.71 52.72
CA GLU A 91 -30.55 -20.32 52.36
C GLU A 91 -29.05 -20.10 52.13
N GLU A 92 -28.19 -20.64 53.00
CA GLU A 92 -26.74 -20.66 52.81
C GLU A 92 -26.37 -21.33 51.48
N GLY A 93 -27.01 -22.46 51.16
CA GLY A 93 -26.87 -23.14 49.87
C GLY A 93 -27.32 -22.28 48.66
N ARG A 94 -28.40 -21.50 48.79
CA ARG A 94 -28.84 -20.56 47.74
C ARG A 94 -27.81 -19.44 47.54
N LYS A 95 -27.33 -18.82 48.62
CA LYS A 95 -26.30 -17.77 48.57
C LYS A 95 -25.00 -18.28 47.93
N ALA A 96 -24.57 -19.50 48.26
CA ALA A 96 -23.40 -20.12 47.65
C ALA A 96 -23.57 -20.34 46.13
N ARG A 97 -24.76 -20.79 45.69
CA ARG A 97 -25.06 -20.96 44.25
C ARG A 97 -25.10 -19.63 43.51
N GLU A 98 -25.70 -18.60 44.10
CA GLU A 98 -25.74 -17.27 43.52
C GLU A 98 -24.34 -16.68 43.36
N TRP A 99 -23.49 -16.84 44.39
CA TRP A 99 -22.09 -16.44 44.33
C TRP A 99 -21.32 -17.16 43.21
N LEU A 100 -21.46 -18.48 43.09
CA LEU A 100 -20.85 -19.27 41.99
C LEU A 100 -21.34 -18.81 40.62
N GLN A 101 -22.64 -18.53 40.47
CA GLN A 101 -23.21 -18.04 39.22
C GLN A 101 -22.70 -16.65 38.86
N SER A 102 -22.50 -15.78 39.85
CA SER A 102 -21.91 -14.45 39.67
C SER A 102 -20.46 -14.56 39.21
N GLU A 103 -19.66 -15.44 39.84
CA GLU A 103 -18.26 -15.63 39.44
C GLU A 103 -18.14 -16.26 38.05
N LEU A 104 -19.02 -17.19 37.69
CA LEU A 104 -19.08 -17.76 36.34
C LEU A 104 -19.40 -16.68 35.28
N ARG A 105 -20.36 -15.79 35.57
CA ARG A 105 -20.68 -14.65 34.69
C ARG A 105 -19.47 -13.74 34.50
N ARG A 106 -18.77 -13.39 35.58
CA ARG A 106 -17.54 -12.59 35.51
C ARG A 106 -16.44 -13.29 34.69
N GLN A 107 -16.28 -14.60 34.82
CA GLN A 107 -15.34 -15.35 33.98
C GLN A 107 -15.73 -15.30 32.50
N GLN A 108 -17.00 -15.50 32.18
CA GLN A 108 -17.50 -15.41 30.80
C GLN A 108 -17.29 -14.02 30.21
N GLU A 109 -17.56 -12.96 30.98
CA GLU A 109 -17.29 -11.57 30.57
C GLU A 109 -15.80 -11.33 30.32
N ARG A 110 -14.91 -11.79 31.21
CA ARG A 110 -13.45 -11.71 31.01
C ARG A 110 -12.99 -12.46 29.76
N GLN A 111 -13.55 -13.64 29.50
CA GLN A 111 -13.26 -14.41 28.29
C GLN A 111 -13.75 -13.68 27.03
N ALA A 112 -14.97 -13.15 27.05
CA ALA A 112 -15.52 -12.38 25.94
C ALA A 112 -14.70 -11.11 25.67
N GLU A 113 -14.25 -10.40 26.71
CA GLU A 113 -13.37 -9.24 26.58
C GLU A 113 -12.02 -9.61 25.98
N ASN A 114 -11.40 -10.71 26.45
CA ASN A 114 -10.14 -11.20 25.90
C ASN A 114 -10.27 -11.57 24.41
N VAL A 115 -11.39 -12.18 24.00
CA VAL A 115 -11.67 -12.47 22.58
C VAL A 115 -11.80 -11.17 21.78
N ARG A 116 -12.52 -10.16 22.28
CA ARG A 116 -12.65 -8.84 21.61
C ARG A 116 -11.29 -8.16 21.47
N ARG A 117 -10.46 -8.14 22.52
CA ARG A 117 -9.11 -7.58 22.48
C ARG A 117 -8.21 -8.33 21.50
N ALA A 118 -8.31 -9.66 21.43
CA ALA A 118 -7.56 -10.45 20.46
C ALA A 118 -8.00 -10.14 19.02
N GLU A 119 -9.30 -9.99 18.77
CA GLU A 119 -9.83 -9.61 17.46
C GLU A 119 -9.40 -8.20 17.06
N GLU A 120 -9.47 -7.23 17.97
CA GLU A 120 -9.00 -5.86 17.76
C GLU A 120 -7.50 -5.85 17.41
N ARG A 121 -6.68 -6.64 18.12
CA ARG A 121 -5.25 -6.78 17.82
C ARG A 121 -5.00 -7.36 16.43
N ARG A 122 -5.81 -8.35 15.99
CA ARG A 122 -5.72 -8.91 14.62
C ARG A 122 -6.11 -7.89 13.57
N ARG A 123 -7.18 -7.12 13.79
CA ARG A 123 -7.60 -6.04 12.87
C ARG A 123 -6.52 -4.94 12.77
N ALA A 124 -5.92 -4.55 13.89
CA ALA A 124 -4.83 -3.58 13.89
C ALA A 124 -3.57 -4.10 13.17
N GLU A 125 -3.27 -5.40 13.30
CA GLU A 125 -2.18 -6.03 12.57
C GLU A 125 -2.46 -6.12 11.07
N GLU A 126 -3.69 -6.46 10.68
CA GLU A 126 -4.14 -6.49 9.29
C GLU A 126 -4.06 -5.10 8.65
N GLN A 127 -4.48 -4.05 9.37
CA GLN A 127 -4.33 -2.66 8.90
C GLN A 127 -2.86 -2.27 8.71
N ARG A 128 -1.96 -2.65 9.62
CA ARG A 128 -0.52 -2.40 9.46
C ARG A 128 0.05 -3.12 8.24
N ARG A 129 -0.32 -4.38 8.01
CA ARG A 129 0.12 -5.14 6.82
C ARG A 129 -0.42 -4.51 5.53
N ALA A 130 -1.67 -4.05 5.52
CA ALA A 130 -2.25 -3.36 4.36
C ALA A 130 -1.56 -2.02 4.09
N GLU A 131 -1.18 -1.27 5.14
CA GLU A 131 -0.40 -0.04 5.00
C GLU A 131 1.02 -0.32 4.49
N GLU A 132 1.69 -1.35 5.01
CA GLU A 132 3.00 -1.78 4.55
C GLU A 132 2.98 -2.20 3.07
N GLN A 133 1.95 -2.95 2.64
CA GLN A 133 1.76 -3.27 1.23
C GLN A 133 1.57 -2.03 0.36
N ARG A 134 0.78 -1.05 0.81
CA ARG A 134 0.61 0.23 0.07
C ARG A 134 1.93 0.99 -0.05
N ARG A 135 2.72 1.06 1.03
CA ARG A 135 4.05 1.69 0.99
C ARG A 135 5.00 0.96 0.03
N GLY A 136 5.02 -0.37 0.06
CA GLY A 136 5.83 -1.16 -0.88
C GLY A 136 5.37 -1.03 -2.35
N GLU A 137 4.08 -0.84 -2.61
CA GLU A 137 3.58 -0.50 -3.95
C GLU A 137 3.96 0.91 -4.37
N GLU A 138 3.90 1.89 -3.48
CA GLU A 138 4.30 3.27 -3.73
C GLU A 138 5.80 3.37 -4.04
N GLU A 139 6.65 2.68 -3.28
CA GLU A 139 8.09 2.59 -3.54
C GLU A 139 8.38 1.95 -4.91
N ARG A 140 7.69 0.87 -5.27
CA ARG A 140 7.84 0.24 -6.60
C ARG A 140 7.42 1.19 -7.73
N ARG A 141 6.34 1.95 -7.55
CA ARG A 141 5.91 2.97 -8.54
C ARG A 141 6.94 4.09 -8.67
N ALA A 142 7.48 4.58 -7.55
CA ALA A 142 8.51 5.61 -7.55
C ALA A 142 9.82 5.12 -8.20
N GLU A 143 10.19 3.85 -7.98
CA GLU A 143 11.34 3.23 -8.65
C GLU A 143 11.09 3.07 -10.15
N GLU A 144 9.91 2.61 -10.57
CA GLU A 144 9.54 2.50 -11.98
C GLU A 144 9.57 3.87 -12.69
N GLU A 145 9.10 4.93 -12.02
CA GLU A 145 9.16 6.30 -12.54
C GLU A 145 10.61 6.78 -12.71
N ARG A 146 11.49 6.53 -11.71
CA ARG A 146 12.92 6.82 -11.82
C ARG A 146 13.59 6.03 -12.95
N LEU A 147 13.16 4.79 -13.18
CA LEU A 147 13.69 3.97 -14.28
C LEU A 147 13.25 4.54 -15.64
N ARG A 148 11.98 4.96 -15.77
CA ARG A 148 11.46 5.62 -16.98
C ARG A 148 12.15 6.96 -17.22
N GLU A 149 12.40 7.74 -16.18
CA GLU A 149 13.15 9.00 -16.30
C GLU A 149 14.59 8.74 -16.76
N LYS A 150 15.29 7.76 -16.18
CA LYS A 150 16.63 7.35 -16.64
C LYS A 150 16.63 6.91 -18.10
N GLN A 151 15.61 6.17 -18.54
CA GLN A 151 15.47 5.78 -19.95
C GLN A 151 15.26 6.99 -20.86
N ARG A 152 14.41 7.96 -20.47
CA ARG A 152 14.26 9.22 -21.22
C ARG A 152 15.56 9.99 -21.30
N LEU A 153 16.30 10.10 -20.20
CA LEU A 153 17.59 10.78 -20.16
C LEU A 153 18.63 10.08 -21.05
N ALA A 154 18.64 8.74 -21.07
CA ALA A 154 19.51 7.96 -21.94
C ALA A 154 19.14 8.12 -23.43
N GLU A 155 17.84 8.12 -23.74
CA GLU A 155 17.34 8.37 -25.09
C GLU A 155 17.65 9.79 -25.57
N GLU A 156 17.48 10.79 -24.70
CA GLU A 156 17.83 12.18 -24.97
C GLU A 156 19.33 12.34 -25.22
N ARG A 157 20.18 11.74 -24.38
CA ARG A 157 21.64 11.70 -24.60
C ARG A 157 22.02 11.02 -25.91
N SER A 158 21.35 9.93 -26.27
CA SER A 158 21.58 9.25 -27.55
C SER A 158 21.15 10.12 -28.74
N LYS A 159 20.03 10.84 -28.63
CA LYS A 159 19.57 11.78 -29.66
C LYS A 159 20.50 12.97 -29.78
N GLU A 160 20.98 13.53 -28.67
CA GLU A 160 21.95 14.62 -28.67
C GLU A 160 23.30 14.17 -29.27
N ALA A 161 23.79 12.99 -28.90
CA ALA A 161 24.99 12.40 -29.49
C ALA A 161 24.84 12.18 -31.00
N ALA A 162 23.69 11.66 -31.45
CA ALA A 162 23.39 11.50 -32.87
C ALA A 162 23.31 12.86 -33.60
N ARG A 163 22.79 13.91 -32.94
CA ARG A 163 22.76 15.27 -33.47
C ARG A 163 24.17 15.84 -33.64
N LYS A 164 25.03 15.71 -32.61
CA LYS A 164 26.43 16.14 -32.68
C LYS A 164 27.20 15.38 -33.75
N ALA A 165 27.02 14.06 -33.85
CA ALA A 165 27.64 13.26 -34.91
C ALA A 165 27.18 13.68 -36.32
N ARG A 166 25.90 14.05 -36.51
CA ARG A 166 25.40 14.59 -37.78
C ARG A 166 25.98 15.97 -38.09
N GLU A 167 26.10 16.83 -37.08
CA GLU A 167 26.69 18.16 -37.21
C GLU A 167 28.20 18.07 -37.55
N GLU A 168 28.92 17.13 -36.95
CA GLU A 168 30.29 16.80 -37.29
C GLU A 168 30.42 16.26 -38.73
N GLN A 169 29.50 15.39 -39.16
CA GLN A 169 29.48 14.91 -40.55
C GLN A 169 29.16 16.04 -41.53
N GLU A 170 28.24 16.93 -41.20
CA GLU A 170 27.88 18.07 -42.06
C GLU A 170 29.03 19.08 -42.17
N THR A 171 29.72 19.37 -41.06
CA THR A 171 30.90 20.25 -41.06
C THR A 171 32.07 19.62 -41.80
N ALA A 172 32.32 18.31 -41.63
CA ALA A 172 33.30 17.57 -42.41
C ALA A 172 32.95 17.55 -43.92
N ALA A 173 31.68 17.38 -44.28
CA ALA A 173 31.22 17.44 -45.67
C ALA A 173 31.39 18.85 -46.27
N LYS A 174 31.08 19.91 -45.51
CA LYS A 174 31.31 21.30 -45.92
C LYS A 174 32.80 21.59 -46.12
N LEU A 175 33.68 21.06 -45.27
CA LEU A 175 35.12 21.21 -45.41
C LEU A 175 35.63 20.51 -46.67
N ARG A 176 35.19 19.26 -46.92
CA ARG A 176 35.52 18.54 -48.15
C ARG A 176 35.06 19.27 -49.40
N LEU A 177 33.85 19.80 -49.41
CA LEU A 177 33.33 20.59 -50.53
C LEU A 177 34.15 21.88 -50.74
N ARG A 178 34.63 22.51 -49.66
CA ARG A 178 35.50 23.69 -49.75
C ARG A 178 36.86 23.33 -50.34
N GLN A 179 37.46 22.22 -49.90
CA GLN A 179 38.72 21.71 -50.45
C GLN A 179 38.57 21.37 -51.93
N GLU A 180 37.50 20.69 -52.33
CA GLU A 180 37.25 20.35 -53.73
C GLU A 180 37.08 21.59 -54.61
N LYS A 181 36.38 22.62 -54.11
CA LYS A 181 36.26 23.92 -54.80
C LYS A 181 37.59 24.66 -54.91
N GLU A 182 38.45 24.56 -53.89
CA GLU A 182 39.80 25.13 -53.90
C GLU A 182 40.70 24.41 -54.90
N GLU A 183 40.72 23.07 -54.88
CA GLU A 183 41.43 22.25 -55.87
C GLU A 183 40.90 22.46 -57.30
N GLU A 184 39.59 22.67 -57.48
CA GLU A 184 39.01 23.02 -58.77
C GLU A 184 39.40 24.43 -59.21
N ALA A 185 39.42 25.39 -58.30
CA ALA A 185 39.91 26.75 -58.58
C ALA A 185 41.40 26.75 -58.93
N ASP A 186 42.20 25.92 -58.27
CA ASP A 186 43.62 25.73 -58.56
C ASP A 186 43.84 25.05 -59.91
N ARG A 187 43.06 23.99 -60.22
CA ARG A 187 43.08 23.35 -61.55
C ARG A 187 42.69 24.34 -62.65
N ARG A 188 41.65 25.13 -62.46
CA ARG A 188 41.23 26.17 -63.41
C ARG A 188 42.30 27.24 -63.57
N SER A 189 42.92 27.69 -62.48
CA SER A 189 44.01 28.68 -62.51
C SER A 189 45.26 28.13 -63.18
N ALA A 190 45.62 26.87 -62.94
CA ALA A 190 46.71 26.18 -63.61
C ALA A 190 46.46 26.06 -65.12
N GLN A 191 45.22 25.72 -65.51
CA GLN A 191 44.84 25.59 -66.91
C GLN A 191 44.81 26.95 -67.64
N VAL A 192 44.38 28.01 -66.95
CA VAL A 192 44.51 29.39 -67.47
C VAL A 192 45.98 29.77 -67.63
N ALA A 193 46.83 29.48 -66.65
CA ALA A 193 48.27 29.76 -66.74
C ALA A 193 48.97 28.96 -67.85
N GLU A 194 48.56 27.71 -68.09
CA GLU A 194 49.05 26.88 -69.19
C GLU A 194 48.61 27.44 -70.54
N ASN A 195 47.33 27.80 -70.69
CA ASN A 195 46.82 28.46 -71.90
C ASN A 195 47.55 29.78 -72.18
N ASP A 196 47.80 30.59 -71.15
CA ASP A 196 48.59 31.82 -71.27
C ASP A 196 50.03 31.55 -71.73
N ARG A 197 50.68 30.49 -71.22
CA ARG A 197 52.01 30.07 -71.69
C ARG A 197 51.97 29.67 -73.16
N LEU A 198 50.98 28.86 -73.54
CA LEU A 198 50.80 28.37 -74.90
C LEU A 198 50.48 29.52 -75.88
N GLU A 199 49.68 30.50 -75.47
CA GLU A 199 49.41 31.72 -76.24
C GLU A 199 50.66 32.59 -76.39
N ARG A 200 51.46 32.75 -75.33
CA ARG A 200 52.75 33.46 -75.43
C ARG A 200 53.71 32.76 -76.38
N GLU A 201 53.74 31.44 -76.36
CA GLU A 201 54.57 30.63 -77.25
C GLU A 201 54.10 30.72 -78.70
N LYS A 202 52.78 30.62 -78.96
CA LYS A 202 52.19 30.88 -80.29
C LYS A 202 52.46 32.30 -80.77
N ALA A 203 52.37 33.30 -79.88
CA ALA A 203 52.67 34.69 -80.21
C ALA A 203 54.17 34.87 -80.53
N ALA A 204 55.06 34.16 -79.83
CA ALA A 204 56.49 34.13 -80.13
C ALA A 204 56.78 33.45 -81.47
N GLN A 205 56.11 32.32 -81.78
CA GLN A 205 56.19 31.66 -83.08
C GLN A 205 55.70 32.57 -84.21
N ARG A 206 54.55 33.23 -84.06
CA ARG A 206 54.05 34.21 -85.05
C ARG A 206 55.04 35.36 -85.27
N ARG A 207 55.78 35.79 -84.23
CA ARG A 207 56.84 36.81 -84.36
C ARG A 207 58.06 36.26 -85.11
N LEU A 208 58.46 35.03 -84.84
CA LEU A 208 59.56 34.36 -85.56
C LEU A 208 59.20 34.11 -87.02
N GLU A 209 58.00 33.63 -87.30
CA GLU A 209 57.48 33.41 -88.66
C GLU A 209 57.40 34.73 -89.44
N LYS A 210 56.99 35.82 -88.78
CA LYS A 210 57.03 37.16 -89.38
C LYS A 210 58.46 37.60 -89.71
N LEU A 211 59.42 37.36 -88.81
CA LEU A 211 60.83 37.68 -89.06
C LEU A 211 61.41 36.82 -90.20
N GLU A 212 61.07 35.54 -90.28
CA GLU A 212 61.45 34.65 -91.40
C GLU A 212 60.84 35.12 -92.73
N LEU A 213 59.58 35.57 -92.72
CA LEU A 213 58.92 36.10 -93.91
C LEU A 213 59.58 37.41 -94.36
N ASP A 214 59.90 38.30 -93.43
CA ASP A 214 60.61 39.55 -93.69
C ASP A 214 62.06 39.27 -94.17
N GLU A 215 62.74 38.25 -93.65
CA GLU A 215 64.07 37.82 -94.12
C GLU A 215 64.02 37.23 -95.54
N LYS A 216 62.98 36.44 -95.87
CA LYS A 216 62.74 35.90 -97.21
C LYS A 216 62.35 36.96 -98.23
N LEU A 217 61.61 37.99 -97.82
CA LEU A 217 61.14 39.06 -98.72
C LEU A 217 62.17 40.19 -98.91
N TYR A 218 63.02 40.47 -97.93
CA TYR A 218 63.91 41.65 -97.96
C TYR A 218 65.41 41.35 -97.88
N GLY A 219 65.83 40.13 -97.54
CA GLY A 219 67.25 39.76 -97.39
C GLY A 219 67.97 40.55 -96.28
N LYS A 220 69.09 40.01 -95.76
CA LYS A 220 69.86 40.62 -94.65
C LYS A 220 70.37 42.04 -94.92
N ASP A 221 70.30 42.50 -96.17
CA ASP A 221 70.89 43.76 -96.62
C ASP A 221 69.85 44.82 -97.03
N GLY A 222 68.54 44.52 -96.94
CA GLY A 222 67.44 45.45 -97.28
C GLY A 222 67.50 46.01 -98.70
N ARG A 223 68.16 45.33 -99.64
CA ARG A 223 68.46 45.81 -101.00
C ARG A 223 67.98 44.82 -102.05
N MET A 224 66.92 45.19 -102.77
CA MET A 224 66.41 44.43 -103.93
C MET A 224 67.46 44.33 -105.04
N LYS A 225 67.89 43.11 -105.36
CA LYS A 225 68.61 42.78 -106.60
C LYS A 225 67.58 42.24 -107.59
N CYS A 226 67.64 42.71 -108.83
CA CYS A 226 66.76 42.26 -109.91
C CYS A 226 67.64 41.53 -110.92
N ASP A 227 67.51 40.21 -110.97
CA ASP A 227 68.38 39.30 -111.74
C ASP A 227 67.82 38.97 -113.13
N HIS A 228 66.87 39.78 -113.64
CA HIS A 228 66.27 39.53 -114.95
C HIS A 228 67.20 39.98 -116.10
N PRO A 229 67.36 39.15 -117.16
CA PRO A 229 68.24 39.46 -118.28
C PRO A 229 67.82 40.73 -119.03
N CYS A 230 68.81 41.49 -119.50
CA CYS A 230 68.66 42.90 -119.92
C CYS A 230 67.90 43.16 -121.24
N PHE A 231 67.30 42.14 -121.85
CA PHE A 231 66.64 42.28 -123.14
C PHE A 231 65.31 43.04 -123.00
N GLY A 232 65.10 44.04 -123.86
CA GLY A 232 63.83 44.78 -123.93
C GLY A 232 63.62 45.92 -122.91
N TRP A 233 64.62 46.29 -122.09
CA TRP A 233 64.43 47.35 -121.10
C TRP A 233 64.04 48.68 -121.75
N GLN A 234 62.84 49.17 -121.41
CA GLN A 234 62.28 50.39 -121.98
C GLN A 234 62.95 51.63 -121.37
N LYS A 235 63.35 52.55 -122.24
CA LYS A 235 63.96 53.83 -121.85
C LYS A 235 62.85 54.79 -121.40
N LYS A 236 62.72 55.01 -120.09
CA LYS A 236 61.78 55.99 -119.53
C LYS A 236 62.46 57.35 -119.40
N LYS A 237 61.98 58.34 -120.14
CA LYS A 237 62.44 59.73 -120.02
C LYS A 237 61.86 60.35 -118.74
N GLY A 238 62.66 61.16 -118.05
CA GLY A 238 62.27 61.82 -116.81
C GLY A 238 63.25 61.62 -115.66
N LYS A 239 63.00 62.32 -114.54
CA LYS A 239 63.79 62.21 -113.31
C LYS A 239 63.53 60.85 -112.65
N ALA A 240 64.56 60.03 -112.54
CA ALA A 240 64.49 58.70 -111.95
C ALA A 240 65.73 58.44 -111.09
N THR A 241 65.58 57.73 -109.97
CA THR A 241 66.70 57.30 -109.13
C THR A 241 67.06 55.87 -109.50
N CYS A 242 68.35 55.63 -109.75
CA CYS A 242 68.83 54.28 -110.03
C CYS A 242 68.65 53.39 -108.78
N GLY A 243 67.86 52.31 -108.86
CA GLY A 243 67.68 51.37 -107.75
C GLY A 243 68.98 50.69 -107.32
N SER A 244 69.91 50.46 -108.26
CA SER A 244 71.17 49.76 -107.95
C SER A 244 72.24 50.64 -107.31
N CYS A 245 72.33 51.93 -107.67
CA CYS A 245 73.39 52.82 -107.17
C CYS A 245 72.88 54.08 -106.45
N GLY A 246 71.57 54.25 -106.33
CA GLY A 246 70.94 55.41 -105.69
C GLY A 246 71.09 56.74 -106.45
N GLN A 247 71.80 56.79 -107.60
CA GLN A 247 72.03 58.05 -108.31
C GLN A 247 70.77 58.56 -109.01
N LYS A 248 70.41 59.82 -108.74
CA LYS A 248 69.32 60.53 -109.44
C LYS A 248 69.75 60.90 -110.86
N ARG A 249 69.02 60.43 -111.86
CA ARG A 249 69.22 60.71 -113.28
C ARG A 249 68.07 61.58 -113.78
N ALA A 250 68.39 62.77 -114.30
CA ALA A 250 67.37 63.72 -114.73
C ALA A 250 66.82 63.46 -116.15
N LYS A 251 67.59 62.80 -117.01
CA LYS A 251 67.28 62.70 -118.45
C LYS A 251 66.46 61.44 -118.78
N PHE A 252 66.95 60.28 -118.37
CA PHE A 252 66.24 59.01 -118.52
C PHE A 252 66.85 57.93 -117.62
N ALA A 253 66.08 56.88 -117.35
CA ALA A 253 66.54 55.62 -116.80
C ALA A 253 65.95 54.46 -117.63
N TYR A 254 66.52 53.27 -117.48
CA TYR A 254 65.94 52.06 -118.06
C TYR A 254 65.07 51.39 -117.01
N LYS A 255 63.83 51.06 -117.37
CA LYS A 255 62.91 50.33 -116.51
C LYS A 255 62.99 48.85 -116.87
N CYS A 256 63.21 47.99 -115.89
CA CYS A 256 63.05 46.56 -116.08
C CYS A 256 61.57 46.25 -116.31
N PRO A 257 61.19 45.48 -117.35
CA PRO A 257 59.79 45.15 -117.60
C PRO A 257 59.19 44.24 -116.52
N GLU A 258 60.00 43.43 -115.82
CA GLU A 258 59.48 42.45 -114.85
C GLU A 258 59.40 42.98 -113.42
N CYS A 259 60.43 43.70 -112.99
CA CYS A 259 60.54 44.17 -111.60
C CYS A 259 60.34 45.68 -111.45
N ASP A 260 60.05 46.40 -112.54
CA ASP A 260 59.90 47.87 -112.60
C ASP A 260 61.10 48.70 -112.12
N LEU A 261 62.21 48.02 -111.81
CA LEU A 261 63.39 48.63 -111.22
C LEU A 261 64.07 49.55 -112.25
N LEU A 262 64.34 50.78 -111.81
CA LEU A 262 64.94 51.80 -112.66
C LEU A 262 66.46 51.73 -112.53
N ALA A 263 67.16 51.43 -113.62
CA ALA A 263 68.62 51.39 -113.65
C ALA A 263 69.19 52.53 -114.50
N CYS A 264 70.30 53.13 -114.03
CA CYS A 264 71.04 54.07 -114.85
C CYS A 264 71.81 53.32 -115.95
N PRO A 265 72.21 53.99 -117.06
CA PRO A 265 72.89 53.33 -118.18
C PRO A 265 74.14 52.54 -117.75
N LYS A 266 74.92 53.09 -116.80
CA LYS A 266 76.13 52.46 -116.27
C LYS A 266 75.85 51.24 -115.40
N CYS A 267 74.73 51.24 -114.68
CA CYS A 267 74.31 50.10 -113.87
C CYS A 267 73.67 49.02 -114.73
N LYS A 268 72.86 49.42 -115.73
CA LYS A 268 72.27 48.49 -116.69
C LYS A 268 73.33 47.59 -117.33
N SER A 269 74.49 48.13 -117.72
CA SER A 269 75.55 47.33 -118.33
C SER A 269 76.33 46.43 -117.35
N ARG A 270 76.30 46.70 -116.04
CA ARG A 270 76.99 45.86 -115.04
C ARG A 270 76.23 44.61 -114.65
N TYR A 271 74.91 44.59 -114.85
CA TYR A 271 74.08 43.40 -114.66
C TYR A 271 73.84 42.65 -115.98
N CYS A 272 74.80 42.77 -116.92
CA CYS A 272 74.81 42.14 -118.24
C CYS A 272 76.02 41.21 -118.37
N VAL A 273 76.07 40.19 -117.51
CA VAL A 273 76.89 38.98 -117.68
C VAL A 273 75.90 37.82 -117.55
N MET A 274 75.95 36.88 -118.50
CA MET A 274 75.03 35.74 -118.62
C MET A 274 74.77 35.01 -117.31
#